data_AF-A0A1I5CV75-F1
#
_entry.id   AF-A0A1I5CV75-F1
#
_cell.length_a   1.000
_cell.length_b   1.000
_cell.length_c   1.000
_cell.angle_alpha   90.00
_cell.angle_beta   90.00
_cell.angle_gamma   90.00
#
_symmetry.space_group_name_H-M   'P 1'
#
loop_
_entity.id
_entity.type
_entity.pdbx_description
1 polymer ?
#
loop_
_entity_poly.entity_id
_entity_poly.type
_entity_poly.pdbx_seq_one_letter_code
_entity_poly.pdbx_strand_id
1 'polypeptide(L)'
;MNLYELGQALKAARINQSITQQELAERTGVSVSTISGLERGTLSEIGVVKLLQLFALVGLELQPRPAGRRRTLDDVAAGASTLGMSGQRPEPDSLQIRQRVRVSAKKAKP
;
A
#
# COMPACT_ATOMS: atom_id res chain seq x y z
N MET A 1 -3.09 5.88 -1.66
CA MET A 1 -2.59 5.88 -0.28
C MET A 1 -2.21 7.29 0.11
N ASN A 2 -2.95 7.88 1.04
CA ASN A 2 -2.70 9.19 1.63
C ASN A 2 -2.27 9.04 3.11
N LEU A 3 -1.97 10.16 3.79
CA LEU A 3 -1.50 10.15 5.18
C LEU A 3 -2.55 9.60 6.17
N TYR A 4 -3.83 9.84 5.92
CA TYR A 4 -4.92 9.28 6.72
C TYR A 4 -4.92 7.74 6.64
N GLU A 5 -4.86 7.18 5.43
CA GLU A 5 -4.82 5.73 5.20
C GLU A 5 -3.59 5.09 5.86
N LEU A 6 -2.43 5.78 5.82
CA LEU A 6 -1.21 5.36 6.52
C LEU A 6 -1.38 5.34 8.05
N GLY A 7 -2.02 6.36 8.63
CA GLY A 7 -2.29 6.43 10.06
C GLY A 7 -3.26 5.35 10.53
N GLN A 8 -4.28 5.03 9.73
CA GLN A 8 -5.20 3.93 10.01
C GLN A 8 -4.50 2.56 9.94
N ALA A 9 -3.62 2.35 8.96
CA ALA A 9 -2.81 1.13 8.86
C ALA A 9 -1.88 0.96 10.07
N LEU A 10 -1.21 2.03 10.49
CA LEU A 10 -0.38 2.05 11.70
C LEU A 10 -1.20 1.68 12.96
N LYS A 11 -2.36 2.32 13.15
CA LYS A 11 -3.24 2.04 14.29
C LYS A 11 -3.67 0.58 14.34
N ALA A 12 -4.08 0.02 13.20
CA ALA A 12 -4.51 -1.37 13.11
C ALA A 12 -3.36 -2.33 13.49
N ALA A 13 -2.17 -2.12 12.91
CA ALA A 13 -1.00 -2.94 13.21
C ALA A 13 -0.58 -2.81 14.69
N ARG A 14 -0.60 -1.60 15.26
CA ARG A 14 -0.32 -1.35 16.68
C ARG A 14 -1.26 -2.13 17.61
N ILE A 15 -2.56 -2.08 17.33
CA ILE A 15 -3.59 -2.79 18.11
C ILE A 15 -3.42 -4.30 17.99
N ASN A 16 -3.13 -4.81 16.78
CA ASN A 16 -2.89 -6.24 16.55
C ASN A 16 -1.68 -6.76 17.34
N GLN A 17 -0.69 -5.90 17.61
CA GLN A 17 0.46 -6.22 18.46
C GLN A 17 0.24 -5.94 19.95
N SER A 18 -0.94 -5.45 20.35
CA SER A 18 -1.28 -5.12 21.75
C SER A 18 -0.35 -4.11 22.44
N ILE A 19 0.32 -3.22 21.69
CA ILE A 19 1.17 -2.17 22.27
C ILE A 19 0.41 -0.84 22.35
N THR A 20 0.72 -0.02 23.35
CA THR A 20 0.07 1.30 23.52
C THR A 20 0.71 2.38 22.63
N GLN A 21 0.06 3.54 22.47
CA GLN A 21 0.69 4.70 21.81
C GLN A 21 1.91 5.19 22.58
N GLN A 22 1.88 5.10 23.92
CA GLN A 22 3.00 5.43 24.80
C GLN A 22 4.20 4.52 24.55
N GLU A 23 3.98 3.22 24.46
CA GLU A 23 5.04 2.24 24.20
C GLU A 23 5.62 2.39 22.78
N LEU A 24 4.78 2.66 21.79
CA LEU A 24 5.23 3.00 20.44
C LEU A 24 6.09 4.28 20.43
N ALA A 25 5.71 5.29 21.21
CA ALA A 25 6.46 6.53 21.36
C ALA A 25 7.85 6.29 21.98
N GLU A 26 7.91 5.55 23.08
CA GLU A 26 9.15 5.24 23.80
C GLU A 26 10.14 4.47 22.93
N ARG A 27 9.65 3.52 22.13
CA ARG A 27 10.49 2.69 21.26
C ARG A 27 10.96 3.39 19.99
N THR A 28 10.25 4.42 19.52
CA THR A 28 10.57 5.14 18.27
C THR A 28 11.15 6.54 18.48
N GLY A 29 11.03 7.09 19.70
CA GLY A 29 11.37 8.49 19.98
C GLY A 29 10.40 9.50 19.35
N VAL A 30 9.30 9.05 18.75
CA VAL A 30 8.23 9.91 18.23
C VAL A 30 7.29 10.28 19.37
N SER A 31 6.87 11.55 19.48
CA SER A 31 5.95 11.94 20.54
C SER A 31 4.60 11.21 20.44
N VAL A 32 4.01 10.92 21.59
CA VAL A 32 2.65 10.35 21.68
C VAL A 32 1.64 11.24 20.95
N SER A 33 1.78 12.58 21.05
CA SER A 33 0.89 13.52 20.35
C SER A 33 0.95 13.36 18.82
N THR A 34 2.14 13.15 18.25
CA THR A 34 2.32 12.89 16.82
C THR A 34 1.71 11.55 16.42
N ILE A 35 1.93 10.48 17.19
CA ILE A 35 1.31 9.17 16.95
C ILE A 35 -0.21 9.29 17.00
N SER A 36 -0.73 9.94 18.04
CA SER A 36 -2.17 10.14 18.24
C SER A 36 -2.81 10.96 17.12
N GLY A 37 -2.12 12.03 16.68
CA GLY A 37 -2.57 12.84 15.54
C GLY A 37 -2.55 12.07 14.22
N LEU A 38 -1.51 11.26 13.99
CA LEU A 38 -1.40 10.38 12.83
C LEU A 38 -2.52 9.34 12.81
N GLU A 39 -2.73 8.62 13.92
CA GLU A 39 -3.77 7.58 14.05
C GLU A 39 -5.20 8.12 14.02
N ARG A 40 -5.41 9.42 14.23
CA ARG A 40 -6.71 10.09 14.09
C ARG A 40 -6.88 10.84 12.76
N GLY A 41 -5.82 10.97 11.97
CA GLY A 41 -5.85 11.75 10.74
C GLY A 41 -5.86 13.27 10.93
N THR A 42 -5.48 13.77 12.11
CA THR A 42 -5.42 15.22 12.39
C THR A 42 -4.04 15.81 12.14
N LEU A 43 -3.06 14.97 11.77
CA LEU A 43 -1.70 15.38 11.48
C LEU A 43 -1.60 15.84 10.01
N SER A 44 -1.12 17.05 9.77
CA SER A 44 -0.94 17.60 8.41
C SER A 44 0.27 16.99 7.69
N GLU A 45 1.34 16.70 8.43
CA GLU A 45 2.58 16.16 7.89
C GLU A 45 3.35 15.30 8.90
N ILE A 46 4.20 14.41 8.37
CA ILE A 46 5.20 13.67 9.14
C ILE A 46 6.43 13.46 8.27
N GLY A 47 7.61 13.60 8.86
CA GLY A 47 8.86 13.27 8.17
C GLY A 47 8.93 11.78 7.82
N VAL A 48 9.38 11.47 6.60
CA VAL A 48 9.42 10.09 6.08
C VAL A 48 10.19 9.13 6.99
N VAL A 49 11.29 9.57 7.61
CA VAL A 49 12.10 8.74 8.53
C VAL A 49 11.28 8.32 9.75
N LYS A 50 10.51 9.24 10.36
CA LYS A 50 9.66 8.94 11.52
C LYS A 50 8.53 7.98 11.13
N LEU A 51 7.93 8.18 9.96
CA LEU A 51 6.89 7.27 9.46
C LEU A 51 7.43 5.86 9.25
N LEU A 52 8.60 5.73 8.63
CA LEU A 52 9.26 4.43 8.42
C LEU A 52 9.64 3.76 9.74
N GLN A 53 10.13 4.51 10.74
CA GLN A 53 10.44 3.97 12.08
C GLN A 53 9.18 3.43 12.77
N LEU A 54 8.08 4.19 12.73
CA LEU A 54 6.80 3.75 13.29
C LEU A 54 6.33 2.45 12.63
N PHE A 55 6.41 2.39 11.29
CA PHE A 55 5.98 1.23 10.50
C PHE A 55 6.84 0.01 10.80
N ALA A 56 8.17 0.17 10.82
CA ALA A 56 9.10 -0.91 11.12
C ALA A 56 8.83 -1.53 12.50
N LEU A 57 8.52 -0.71 13.52
CA LEU A 57 8.22 -1.22 14.86
C LEU A 57 6.95 -2.07 14.89
N VAL A 58 5.94 -1.72 14.08
CA VAL A 58 4.68 -2.47 13.99
C VAL A 58 4.69 -3.53 12.88
N GLY A 59 5.87 -3.88 12.35
CA GLY A 59 6.02 -4.94 11.33
C GLY A 59 5.43 -4.58 9.96
N LEU A 60 5.35 -3.28 9.65
CA LEU A 60 4.93 -2.76 8.34
C LEU A 60 6.14 -2.23 7.58
N GLU A 61 6.04 -2.25 6.26
CA GLU A 61 7.00 -1.61 5.35
C GLU A 61 6.28 -0.75 4.31
N LEU A 62 6.99 0.27 3.80
CA LEU A 62 6.51 1.09 2.68
C LEU A 62 7.28 0.71 1.41
N GLN A 63 6.53 0.30 0.39
CA GLN A 63 7.09 -0.08 -0.89
C GLN A 63 6.68 0.91 -1.99
N PRO A 64 7.62 1.65 -2.61
CA PRO A 64 7.33 2.44 -3.79
C PRO A 64 7.00 1.53 -4.98
N ARG A 65 5.97 1.91 -5.74
CA ARG A 65 5.47 1.17 -6.91
C ARG A 65 5.21 2.15 -8.06
N PRO A 66 5.44 1.76 -9.33
CA PRO A 66 5.09 2.61 -10.47
C PRO A 66 3.62 3.01 -10.45
N ALA A 67 3.35 4.30 -10.64
CA ALA A 67 1.99 4.81 -10.75
C ALA A 67 1.25 4.22 -11.97
N GLY A 68 -0.05 4.00 -11.85
CA GLY A 68 -0.89 3.51 -12.96
C GLY A 68 -0.77 2.02 -13.29
N ARG A 69 0.06 1.25 -12.57
CA ARG A 69 0.12 -0.21 -12.73
C ARG A 69 -1.18 -0.85 -12.24
N ARG A 70 -1.86 -1.61 -13.10
CA ARG A 70 -3.00 -2.44 -12.71
C ARG A 70 -2.54 -3.50 -11.71
N ARG A 71 -3.35 -3.77 -10.68
CA ARG A 71 -3.12 -4.91 -9.78
C ARG A 71 -3.05 -6.19 -10.61
N THR A 72 -1.98 -6.94 -10.40
CA THR A 72 -1.72 -8.26 -10.98
C THR A 72 -2.08 -9.34 -9.96
N LEU A 73 -2.19 -10.60 -10.39
CA LEU A 73 -2.41 -11.72 -9.49
C LEU A 73 -1.26 -11.87 -8.48
N ASP A 74 -0.03 -11.57 -8.88
CA ASP A 74 1.13 -11.54 -7.98
C ASP A 74 0.95 -10.52 -6.85
N ASP A 75 0.26 -9.40 -7.11
CA ASP A 75 -0.04 -8.41 -6.08
C ASP A 75 -1.10 -8.92 -5.09
N VAL A 76 -2.01 -9.77 -5.54
CA VAL A 76 -2.96 -10.47 -4.66
C VAL A 76 -2.25 -11.53 -3.87
N ALA A 77 -1.36 -12.33 -4.47
CA ALA A 77 -0.58 -13.34 -3.75
C ALA A 77 0.34 -12.72 -2.70
N ALA A 78 1.01 -11.60 -3.04
CA ALA A 78 1.84 -10.84 -2.11
C ALA A 78 1.02 -10.19 -0.99
N GLY A 79 -0.19 -9.68 -1.28
CA GLY A 79 -1.09 -9.08 -0.29
C GLY A 79 -1.96 -10.07 0.50
N ALA A 80 -2.16 -11.30 0.02
CA ALA A 80 -3.03 -12.29 0.64
C ALA A 80 -2.38 -12.99 1.84
N SER A 81 -1.06 -12.86 2.01
CA SER A 81 -0.38 -13.33 3.22
C SER A 81 -0.73 -12.48 4.46
N THR A 82 -1.32 -11.29 4.28
CA THR A 82 -1.70 -10.37 5.37
C THR A 82 -3.20 -10.16 5.53
N LEU A 83 -4.06 -10.72 4.66
CA LEU A 83 -5.51 -10.48 4.69
C LEU A 83 -6.31 -11.79 4.62
N GLY A 84 -6.60 -12.36 5.80
CA GLY A 84 -7.71 -13.28 5.96
C GLY A 84 -9.05 -12.53 5.85
N MET A 85 -9.84 -12.91 4.84
CA MET A 85 -11.31 -12.76 4.72
C MET A 85 -11.92 -11.34 4.66
N SER A 86 -12.44 -10.94 3.50
CA SER A 86 -13.88 -11.08 3.14
C SER A 86 -14.13 -10.44 1.76
N GLY A 87 -14.92 -11.12 0.92
CA GLY A 87 -15.07 -10.81 -0.49
C GLY A 87 -16.09 -9.72 -0.79
N GLN A 88 -15.72 -8.78 -1.66
CA GLN A 88 -16.65 -8.17 -2.60
C GLN A 88 -15.91 -7.88 -3.91
N ARG A 89 -16.39 -8.51 -4.99
CA ARG A 89 -15.83 -8.48 -6.34
C ARG A 89 -16.58 -7.41 -7.15
N PRO A 90 -15.91 -6.48 -7.85
CA PRO A 90 -16.54 -5.78 -8.96
C PRO A 90 -16.14 -6.44 -10.30
N GLU A 91 -17.16 -6.69 -11.13
CA GLU A 91 -17.09 -7.32 -12.46
C GLU A 91 -16.25 -6.49 -13.47
N PRO A 92 -15.45 -7.12 -14.35
CA PRO A 92 -14.69 -6.42 -15.37
C PRO A 92 -15.31 -6.63 -16.75
N ASP A 93 -16.15 -5.70 -17.23
CA ASP A 93 -16.56 -5.72 -18.62
C ASP A 93 -16.55 -4.33 -19.24
N SER A 94 -15.52 -4.08 -20.04
CA SER A 94 -15.57 -3.53 -21.39
C SER A 94 -14.25 -2.83 -21.74
N LEU A 95 -13.89 -2.94 -23.03
CA LEU A 95 -12.76 -2.29 -23.72
C LEU A 95 -11.45 -3.09 -23.78
N GLN A 96 -11.36 -4.01 -24.75
CA GLN A 96 -10.20 -4.06 -25.67
C GLN A 96 -10.64 -4.42 -27.09
N ILE A 97 -10.83 -3.39 -27.90
CA ILE A 97 -10.82 -3.46 -29.37
C ILE A 97 -9.42 -3.90 -29.79
N ARG A 98 -9.28 -5.10 -30.37
CA ARG A 98 -8.01 -5.58 -30.93
C ARG A 98 -7.78 -4.96 -32.31
N GLN A 99 -6.85 -4.01 -32.44
CA GLN A 99 -6.24 -3.69 -33.73
C GLN A 99 -5.39 -4.88 -34.21
N ARG A 100 -5.67 -5.38 -35.41
CA ARG A 100 -4.79 -6.32 -36.12
C ARG A 100 -3.65 -5.54 -36.76
N VAL A 101 -2.42 -5.75 -36.29
CA VAL A 101 -1.21 -5.32 -37.01
C VAL A 101 -0.99 -6.28 -38.20
N ARG A 102 -1.05 -5.76 -39.43
CA ARG A 102 -0.57 -6.48 -40.62
C ARG A 102 0.94 -6.31 -40.71
N VAL A 103 1.70 -7.39 -40.63
CA VAL A 103 3.13 -7.39 -40.97
C VAL A 103 3.28 -7.73 -42.45
N SER A 104 3.79 -6.77 -43.22
CA SER A 104 4.11 -6.93 -44.64
C SER A 104 5.31 -7.87 -44.83
N ALA A 105 5.10 -9.02 -45.46
CA ALA A 105 6.20 -9.88 -45.91
C ALA A 105 6.63 -9.46 -47.33
N LYS A 106 7.82 -8.87 -47.42
CA LYS A 106 8.53 -8.58 -48.67
C LYS A 106 9.39 -9.80 -49.01
N LYS A 107 9.14 -10.49 -50.12
CA LYS A 107 10.15 -11.40 -50.71
C LYS A 107 10.12 -11.35 -52.23
N ALA A 108 11.33 -11.21 -52.76
CA ALA A 108 11.68 -10.86 -54.12
C ALA A 108 11.68 -12.07 -55.07
N LYS A 109 11.54 -11.72 -56.35
CA LYS A 109 11.68 -12.51 -57.58
C LYS A 109 13.05 -13.19 -57.70
N PRO A 110 13.20 -14.19 -58.58
CA PRO A 110 13.53 -13.90 -59.99
C PRO A 110 12.46 -14.29 -61.02
#